data_AF-A0A0B7FUM4-F1
#
_entry.id   AF-A0A0B7FUM4-F1
#
_cell.length_a   1.000
_cell.length_b   1.000
_cell.length_c   1.000
_cell.angle_alpha   90.00
_cell.angle_beta   90.00
_cell.angle_gamma   90.00
#
_symmetry.space_group_name_H-M   'P 1'
#
loop_
_entity.id
_entity.type
_entity.pdbx_description
1 polymer ?
#
loop_
_entity_poly.entity_id
_entity_poly.type
_entity_poly.pdbx_seq_one_letter_code
_entity_poly.pdbx_strand_id
1 'polypeptide(L)'
;MTYYSNTVQWYKASVSLRLDTISSKGKGVLPDALCTEINNAAARTFVHETRIYQSSQSTSPELVYEGYAKAFTPLIEYMLNPDVRSKLCGIQLHVCTQLLVQLRRILAVLKARGSDSRCNTYNTAVNVLVSEIDRVL
;
A
#
# COMPACT_ATOMS: atom_id res chain seq x y z
N MET A 1 10.40 12.66 27.03
CA MET A 1 11.28 11.76 26.25
C MET A 1 10.39 10.75 25.51
N THR A 2 9.59 11.22 24.55
CA THR A 2 8.40 10.49 24.04
C THR A 2 8.35 10.41 22.50
N TYR A 3 9.33 10.99 21.80
CA TYR A 3 9.34 11.05 20.33
C TYR A 3 9.83 9.74 19.67
N TYR A 4 10.67 8.95 20.34
CA TYR A 4 11.23 7.73 19.74
C TYR A 4 10.23 6.56 19.63
N SER A 5 9.23 6.49 20.52
CA SER A 5 8.26 5.39 20.55
C SER A 5 7.21 5.48 19.43
N ASN A 6 6.70 6.70 19.15
CA ASN A 6 5.73 6.91 18.08
C ASN A 6 6.33 6.74 16.69
N THR A 7 7.59 7.15 16.50
CA THR A 7 8.29 7.08 15.20
C THR A 7 8.43 5.65 14.68
N VAL A 8 8.58 4.67 15.58
CA VAL A 8 8.68 3.25 15.21
C VAL A 8 7.29 2.62 15.00
N GLN A 9 6.27 3.09 15.72
CA GLN A 9 4.93 2.51 15.64
C GLN A 9 4.19 2.84 14.35
N TRP A 10 4.27 4.08 13.86
CA TRP A 10 3.60 4.44 12.60
C TRP A 10 4.19 3.68 11.41
N TYR A 11 5.53 3.55 11.35
CA TYR A 11 6.21 2.86 10.26
C TYR A 11 5.88 1.35 10.25
N LYS A 12 5.80 0.71 11.42
CA LYS A 12 5.42 -0.71 11.54
C LYS A 12 4.02 -1.02 10.97
N ALA A 13 3.13 -0.04 10.94
CA ALA A 13 1.78 -0.18 10.42
C ALA A 13 1.60 0.45 9.02
N SER A 14 2.67 0.96 8.42
CA SER A 14 2.60 1.72 7.17
C SER A 14 2.39 0.82 5.95
N VAL A 15 1.69 1.33 4.93
CA VAL A 15 1.48 0.59 3.68
C VAL A 15 2.78 0.43 2.91
N SER A 16 3.68 1.40 2.98
CA SER A 16 4.99 1.27 2.34
C SER A 16 5.73 0.02 2.82
N LEU A 17 5.76 -0.23 4.13
CA LEU A 17 6.43 -1.40 4.71
C LEU A 17 5.72 -2.70 4.30
N ARG A 18 4.37 -2.68 4.20
CA ARG A 18 3.62 -3.86 3.76
C ARG A 18 3.86 -4.18 2.29
N LEU A 19 3.89 -3.18 1.41
CA LEU A 19 4.23 -3.38 -0.01
C LEU A 19 5.65 -3.93 -0.17
N ASP A 20 6.61 -3.37 0.57
CA ASP A 20 7.99 -3.87 0.57
C ASP A 20 8.08 -5.33 1.04
N THR A 21 7.31 -5.70 2.07
CA THR A 21 7.22 -7.09 2.55
C THR A 21 6.67 -8.03 1.48
N ILE A 22 5.59 -7.63 0.78
CA ILE A 22 4.98 -8.43 -0.29
C ILE A 22 5.99 -8.66 -1.42
N SER A 23 6.69 -7.61 -1.84
CA SER A 23 7.72 -7.71 -2.89
C SER A 23 8.87 -8.62 -2.46
N SER A 24 9.36 -8.47 -1.22
CA SER A 24 10.45 -9.28 -0.67
C SER A 24 10.09 -10.77 -0.61
N LYS A 25 8.90 -11.11 -0.07
CA LYS A 25 8.40 -12.49 -0.01
C LYS A 25 8.04 -13.05 -1.40
N GLY A 26 7.59 -12.19 -2.30
CA GLY A 26 7.23 -12.56 -3.66
C GLY A 26 8.42 -12.90 -4.56
N LYS A 27 9.66 -12.61 -4.14
CA LYS A 27 10.86 -12.97 -4.92
C LYS A 27 10.93 -14.47 -5.17
N GLY A 28 11.09 -14.85 -6.44
CA GLY A 28 11.10 -16.25 -6.86
C GLY A 28 9.71 -16.88 -7.06
N VAL A 29 8.62 -16.17 -6.72
CA VAL A 29 7.24 -16.61 -6.91
C VAL A 29 6.51 -15.72 -7.93
N LEU A 30 6.62 -14.40 -7.74
CA LEU A 30 6.04 -13.38 -8.61
C LEU A 30 7.02 -12.99 -9.71
N PRO A 31 6.53 -12.53 -10.88
CA PRO A 31 7.40 -11.98 -11.91
C PRO A 31 8.20 -10.78 -11.39
N ASP A 32 9.48 -10.68 -11.77
CA ASP A 32 10.38 -9.61 -11.30
C ASP A 32 9.84 -8.21 -11.62
N ALA A 33 9.16 -8.05 -12.75
CA ALA A 33 8.52 -6.80 -13.14
C ALA A 33 7.39 -6.42 -12.16
N LEU A 34 6.61 -7.39 -11.68
CA LEU A 34 5.57 -7.12 -10.68
C LEU A 34 6.20 -6.75 -9.32
N CYS A 35 7.24 -7.47 -8.88
CA CYS A 35 7.97 -7.11 -7.66
C CYS A 35 8.58 -5.71 -7.74
N THR A 36 9.14 -5.35 -8.90
CA THR A 36 9.68 -4.01 -9.16
C THR A 36 8.61 -2.93 -9.01
N GLU A 37 7.43 -3.13 -9.60
CA GLU A 37 6.34 -2.17 -9.49
C GLU A 37 5.78 -2.05 -8.07
N ILE A 38 5.75 -3.16 -7.32
CA ILE A 38 5.37 -3.16 -5.90
C ILE A 38 6.39 -2.35 -5.08
N ASN A 39 7.69 -2.52 -5.31
CA ASN A 39 8.74 -1.73 -4.65
C ASN A 39 8.66 -0.25 -5.00
N ASN A 40 8.42 0.08 -6.27
CA ASN A 40 8.27 1.46 -6.71
C ASN A 40 7.06 2.13 -6.02
N ALA A 41 5.95 1.41 -5.90
CA ALA A 41 4.79 1.89 -5.16
C ALA A 41 5.08 2.02 -3.65
N ALA A 42 5.81 1.08 -3.05
CA ALA A 42 6.26 1.16 -1.66
C ALA A 42 7.08 2.43 -1.40
N ALA A 43 8.06 2.73 -2.26
CA ALA A 43 8.91 3.91 -2.14
C ALA A 43 8.12 5.22 -2.27
N ARG A 44 7.22 5.34 -3.26
CA ARG A 44 6.35 6.51 -3.40
C ARG A 44 5.43 6.69 -2.19
N THR A 45 4.89 5.59 -1.68
CA THR A 45 4.02 5.59 -0.50
C THR A 45 4.78 6.02 0.74
N PHE A 46 6.02 5.56 0.93
CA PHE A 46 6.86 5.95 2.06
C PHE A 46 7.12 7.45 2.09
N VAL A 47 7.41 8.07 0.95
CA VAL A 47 7.61 9.52 0.85
C VAL A 47 6.34 10.27 1.28
N HIS A 48 5.17 9.80 0.86
CA HIS A 48 3.89 10.40 1.23
C HIS A 48 3.55 10.21 2.72
N GLU A 49 3.69 8.99 3.23
CA GLU A 49 3.50 8.65 4.64
C GLU A 49 4.43 9.46 5.56
N THR A 50 5.68 9.64 5.15
CA THR A 50 6.66 10.48 5.86
C THR A 50 6.23 11.94 5.90
N ARG A 51 5.72 12.49 4.79
CA ARG A 51 5.20 13.87 4.74
C ARG A 51 4.00 14.07 5.65
N ILE A 52 3.05 13.12 5.66
CA ILE A 52 1.89 13.16 6.57
C ILE A 52 2.37 13.15 8.03
N TYR A 53 3.27 12.23 8.37
CA TYR A 53 3.81 12.09 9.72
C TYR A 53 4.58 13.33 10.19
N GLN A 54 5.37 13.93 9.30
CA GLN A 54 6.14 15.15 9.60
C GLN A 54 5.29 16.42 9.62
N SER A 55 4.10 16.40 9.01
CA SER A 55 3.22 17.57 9.04
C SER A 55 2.63 17.73 10.45
N SER A 56 3.00 18.83 11.11
CA SER A 56 2.54 19.18 12.45
C SER A 56 1.16 19.86 12.49
N GLN A 57 0.60 20.15 11.31
CA GLN A 57 -0.71 20.80 11.15
C GLN A 57 -1.55 20.05 10.12
N SER A 58 -2.84 19.92 10.44
CA SER A 58 -3.93 19.29 9.68
C SER A 58 -3.65 19.12 8.17
N THR A 59 -3.11 17.96 7.78
CA THR A 59 -3.11 17.58 6.36
C THR A 59 -4.57 17.46 5.93
N SER A 60 -4.98 18.20 4.91
CA SER A 60 -6.35 18.05 4.42
C SER A 60 -6.53 16.60 3.94
N PRO A 61 -7.65 15.95 4.26
CA PRO A 61 -7.82 14.57 3.88
C PRO A 61 -7.84 14.33 2.36
N GLU A 62 -8.18 15.34 1.57
CA GLU A 62 -8.02 15.33 0.11
C GLU A 62 -6.55 15.19 -0.28
N LEU A 63 -5.64 15.92 0.36
CA LEU A 63 -4.19 15.81 0.10
C LEU A 63 -3.65 14.44 0.52
N VAL A 64 -4.18 13.87 1.61
CA VAL A 64 -3.85 12.51 2.04
C VAL A 64 -4.28 11.52 0.96
N TYR A 65 -5.56 11.55 0.55
CA TYR A 65 -6.07 10.68 -0.50
C TYR A 65 -5.30 10.82 -1.81
N GLU A 66 -5.08 12.04 -2.29
CA GLU A 66 -4.39 12.30 -3.55
C GLU A 66 -2.98 11.74 -3.57
N GLY A 67 -2.24 11.86 -2.47
CA GLY A 67 -0.88 11.33 -2.42
C GLY A 67 -0.84 9.80 -2.47
N TYR A 68 -1.76 9.11 -1.80
CA TYR A 68 -1.89 7.65 -1.95
C TYR A 68 -2.35 7.24 -3.35
N ALA A 69 -3.32 7.95 -3.92
CA ALA A 69 -3.77 7.71 -5.28
C ALA A 69 -2.60 7.82 -6.26
N LYS A 70 -1.85 8.93 -6.21
CA LYS A 70 -0.65 9.16 -7.03
C LYS A 70 0.42 8.10 -6.80
N ALA A 71 0.63 7.64 -5.56
CA ALA A 71 1.62 6.61 -5.26
C ALA A 71 1.24 5.24 -5.85
N PHE A 72 -0.05 4.88 -5.80
CA PHE A 72 -0.56 3.58 -6.27
C PHE A 72 -0.86 3.53 -7.77
N THR A 73 -1.17 4.66 -8.41
CA THR A 73 -1.61 4.69 -9.82
C THR A 73 -0.73 3.84 -10.75
N PRO A 74 0.62 3.98 -10.76
CA PRO A 74 1.43 3.21 -11.71
C PRO A 74 1.33 1.69 -11.52
N LEU A 75 1.27 1.23 -10.26
CA LEU A 75 1.13 -0.18 -9.92
C LEU A 75 -0.28 -0.69 -10.28
N ILE A 76 -1.32 0.11 -10.03
CA ILE A 76 -2.70 -0.24 -10.41
C ILE A 76 -2.82 -0.34 -11.93
N GLU A 77 -2.26 0.59 -12.68
CA GLU A 77 -2.24 0.58 -14.14
C GLU A 77 -1.50 -0.65 -14.67
N TYR A 78 -0.34 -0.97 -14.09
CA TYR A 78 0.42 -2.18 -14.42
C TYR A 78 -0.42 -3.46 -14.19
N MET A 79 -1.08 -3.58 -13.03
CA MET A 79 -1.90 -4.75 -12.69
C MET A 79 -3.22 -4.85 -13.47
N LEU A 80 -3.68 -3.75 -14.08
CA LEU A 80 -4.86 -3.70 -14.94
C LEU A 80 -4.54 -3.90 -16.42
N ASN A 81 -3.26 -3.77 -16.81
CA ASN A 81 -2.84 -3.97 -18.18
C ASN A 81 -3.19 -5.41 -18.65
N PRO A 82 -3.99 -5.57 -19.74
CA PRO A 82 -4.39 -6.89 -20.25
C PRO A 82 -3.20 -7.77 -20.67
N ASP A 83 -2.16 -7.19 -21.25
CA ASP A 83 -0.96 -7.89 -21.70
C ASP A 83 -0.12 -8.40 -20.53
N VAL A 84 -0.17 -7.69 -19.40
CA VAL A 84 0.44 -8.15 -18.15
C VAL A 84 -0.41 -9.24 -17.53
N ARG A 85 -1.73 -8.99 -17.34
CA ARG A 85 -2.64 -9.93 -16.67
C ARG A 85 -2.74 -11.28 -17.38
N SER A 86 -2.75 -11.29 -18.71
CA SER A 86 -2.82 -12.53 -19.50
C SER A 86 -1.62 -13.46 -19.29
N LYS A 87 -0.48 -12.91 -18.85
CA LYS A 87 0.76 -13.66 -18.57
C LYS A 87 0.83 -14.18 -17.13
N LEU A 88 -0.05 -13.71 -16.24
CA LEU A 88 -0.08 -14.15 -14.84
C LEU A 88 -0.95 -15.40 -14.71
N CYS A 89 -0.44 -16.42 -14.01
CA CYS A 89 -1.19 -17.64 -13.73
C CYS A 89 -1.07 -18.08 -12.27
N GLY A 90 -2.02 -18.90 -11.82
CA GLY A 90 -2.02 -19.48 -10.47
C GLY A 90 -1.83 -18.42 -9.36
N ILE A 91 -0.79 -18.61 -8.56
CA ILE A 91 -0.45 -17.73 -7.42
C ILE A 91 -0.19 -16.29 -7.87
N GLN A 92 0.44 -16.08 -9.03
CA GLN A 92 0.78 -14.74 -9.52
C GLN A 92 -0.47 -13.92 -9.81
N LEU A 93 -1.45 -14.53 -10.49
CA LEU A 93 -2.73 -13.90 -10.79
C LEU A 93 -3.54 -13.65 -9.51
N HIS A 94 -3.48 -14.58 -8.56
CA HIS A 94 -4.13 -14.43 -7.26
C HIS A 94 -3.56 -13.22 -6.49
N VAL A 95 -2.24 -13.15 -6.32
CA VAL A 95 -1.57 -12.05 -5.60
C VAL A 95 -1.82 -10.72 -6.30
N CYS A 96 -1.70 -10.64 -7.63
CA CYS A 96 -2.01 -9.44 -8.41
C CYS A 96 -3.47 -8.98 -8.19
N THR A 97 -4.42 -9.91 -8.22
CA THR A 97 -5.84 -9.60 -8.03
C THR A 97 -6.13 -9.14 -6.59
N GLN A 98 -5.60 -9.82 -5.58
CA GLN A 98 -5.77 -9.43 -4.18
C GLN A 98 -5.15 -8.06 -3.89
N LEU A 99 -3.93 -7.83 -4.38
CA LEU A 99 -3.26 -6.54 -4.22
C LEU A 99 -4.07 -5.41 -4.85
N LEU A 100 -4.57 -5.60 -6.09
CA LEU A 100 -5.42 -4.64 -6.78
C LEU A 100 -6.71 -4.32 -5.99
N VAL A 101 -7.41 -5.33 -5.48
CA VAL A 101 -8.64 -5.14 -4.68
C VAL A 101 -8.35 -4.29 -3.45
N GLN A 102 -7.23 -4.53 -2.79
CA GLN A 102 -6.95 -3.94 -1.50
C GLN A 102 -6.41 -2.51 -1.64
N LEU A 103 -5.56 -2.22 -2.64
CA LEU A 103 -5.19 -0.84 -2.98
C LEU A 103 -6.45 0.00 -3.27
N ARG A 104 -7.42 -0.56 -4.00
CA ARG A 104 -8.71 0.11 -4.27
C ARG A 104 -9.52 0.33 -2.99
N ARG A 105 -9.56 -0.63 -2.07
CA ARG A 105 -10.23 -0.48 -0.77
C ARG A 105 -9.58 0.62 0.08
N ILE A 106 -8.25 0.67 0.14
CA ILE A 106 -7.51 1.73 0.84
C ILE A 106 -7.92 3.09 0.28
N LEU A 107 -7.86 3.27 -1.05
CA LEU A 107 -8.26 4.51 -1.70
C LEU A 107 -9.73 4.87 -1.43
N ALA A 108 -10.64 3.89 -1.46
CA ALA A 108 -12.05 4.11 -1.16
C ALA A 108 -12.27 4.57 0.29
N VAL A 109 -11.58 3.97 1.26
CA VAL A 109 -11.65 4.37 2.67
C VAL A 109 -11.11 5.78 2.85
N LEU A 110 -9.94 6.09 2.26
CA LEU A 110 -9.33 7.42 2.34
C LEU A 110 -10.23 8.49 1.70
N LYS A 111 -10.84 8.19 0.56
CA LYS A 111 -11.77 9.08 -0.14
C LYS A 111 -13.05 9.32 0.66
N ALA A 112 -13.63 8.27 1.25
CA ALA A 112 -14.87 8.35 2.02
C ALA A 112 -14.67 9.04 3.39
N ARG A 113 -13.48 8.90 3.98
CA ARG A 113 -13.16 9.42 5.31
C ARG A 113 -12.35 10.70 5.25
N GLY A 114 -12.63 11.53 4.24
CA GLY A 114 -12.03 12.85 4.01
C GLY A 114 -12.17 13.86 5.17
N SER A 115 -12.52 13.45 6.38
CA SER A 115 -12.62 14.29 7.59
C SER A 115 -12.27 13.55 8.89
N ASP A 116 -11.98 12.24 8.83
CA ASP A 116 -11.84 11.41 10.03
C ASP A 116 -10.36 11.37 10.46
N SER A 117 -9.99 12.41 11.23
CA SER A 117 -8.64 12.82 11.66
C SER A 117 -7.71 11.77 12.31
N ARG A 118 -8.05 10.48 12.36
CA ARG A 118 -7.31 9.48 13.16
C ARG A 118 -7.28 8.10 12.50
N CYS A 119 -6.27 7.90 11.64
CA CYS A 119 -5.37 6.74 11.42
C CYS A 119 -5.76 5.28 11.81
N ASN A 120 -6.72 5.01 12.68
CA ASN A 120 -7.00 3.68 13.24
C ASN A 120 -7.65 2.72 12.23
N THR A 121 -8.60 3.19 11.41
CA THR A 121 -9.29 2.32 10.44
C THR A 121 -8.39 1.93 9.27
N TYR A 122 -7.43 2.80 8.92
CA TYR A 122 -6.40 2.54 7.90
C TYR A 122 -5.54 1.35 8.32
N ASN A 123 -5.05 1.35 9.57
CA ASN A 123 -4.27 0.23 10.11
C ASN A 123 -5.04 -1.09 10.10
N THR A 124 -6.35 -1.08 10.32
CA THR A 124 -7.18 -2.29 10.25
C THR A 124 -7.25 -2.87 8.83
N ALA A 125 -7.53 -2.05 7.81
CA ALA A 125 -7.60 -2.52 6.42
C ALA A 125 -6.24 -3.07 5.93
N VAL A 126 -5.15 -2.42 6.34
CA VAL A 126 -3.77 -2.82 6.02
C VAL A 126 -3.36 -4.11 6.73
N ASN A 127 -3.76 -4.31 8.00
CA ASN A 127 -3.46 -5.53 8.73
C ASN A 127 -4.24 -6.75 8.21
N VAL A 128 -5.49 -6.56 7.76
CA VAL A 128 -6.27 -7.62 7.10
C VAL A 128 -5.60 -8.05 5.79
N LEU A 129 -5.12 -7.10 4.97
CA LEU A 129 -4.38 -7.36 3.72
C LEU A 129 -3.15 -8.26 3.96
N VAL A 130 -2.32 -7.94 4.95
CA VAL A 130 -1.10 -8.73 5.22
C VAL A 130 -1.45 -10.12 5.66
N SER A 131 -2.45 -10.29 6.53
CA SER A 131 -2.85 -11.63 6.97
C SER A 131 -3.42 -12.50 5.83
N GLU A 132 -4.07 -11.90 4.82
CA GLU A 132 -4.59 -12.63 3.67
C GLU A 132 -3.47 -12.99 2.68
N ILE A 133 -2.54 -12.06 2.42
CA ILE A 133 -1.42 -12.31 1.50
C ILE A 133 -0.36 -13.24 2.13
N ASP A 134 -0.04 -13.07 3.41
CA ASP A 134 0.89 -13.95 4.16
C ASP A 134 0.38 -15.39 4.32
N ARG A 135 -0.92 -15.64 4.12
CA ARG A 135 -1.48 -17.00 4.12
C ARG A 135 -1.30 -17.71 2.79
N VAL A 136 -0.99 -16.96 1.72
CA VAL A 136 -0.96 -17.45 0.34
C VAL A 136 0.45 -17.46 -0.24
N LEU A 137 1.32 -16.54 0.21
CA LEU A 137 2.75 -16.51 -0.07
C LEU A 137 3.54 -17.30 1.00
#